data_AF-A0A0F2NT81-F1
#
_entry.id   AF-A0A0F2NT81-F1
#
_cell.length_a   1.000
_cell.length_b   1.000
_cell.length_c   1.000
_cell.angle_alpha   90.00
_cell.angle_beta   90.00
_cell.angle_gamma   90.00
#
_symmetry.space_group_name_H-M   'P 1'
#
loop_
_entity.id
_entity.type
_entity.pdbx_description
1 polymer ?
#
loop_
_entity_poly.entity_id
_entity_poly.type
_entity_poly.pdbx_seq_one_letter_code
_entity_poly.pdbx_strand_id
1 'polypeptide(L)'
;MTLFQEYQKAAILVMRIFRRDLQLHFFWGFTLTLLGVYWFPLYGAGITITVIKEFLDVWSKGSWSWGDFWWGVVGSATALLFLYTRGCIG
;
A
#
# COMPACT_ATOMS: atom_id res chain seq x y z
N MET A 1 -16.17 33.81 -6.79
CA MET A 1 -15.51 32.55 -7.21
C MET A 1 -16.48 31.80 -8.11
N THR A 2 -16.04 31.40 -9.30
CA THR A 2 -16.89 30.65 -10.25
C THR A 2 -16.98 29.18 -9.83
N LEU A 3 -18.14 28.56 -10.06
CA LEU A 3 -18.44 27.16 -9.70
C LEU A 3 -17.38 26.19 -10.24
N PHE A 4 -16.82 26.49 -11.43
CA PHE A 4 -15.73 25.76 -12.05
C PHE A 4 -14.43 25.75 -11.22
N GLN A 5 -14.09 26.85 -10.56
CA GLN A 5 -12.87 26.90 -9.73
C GLN A 5 -13.01 26.10 -8.43
N GLU A 6 -14.21 26.03 -7.85
CA GLU A 6 -14.48 25.17 -6.70
C GLU A 6 -14.37 23.69 -7.07
N TYR A 7 -14.86 23.30 -8.25
CA TYR A 7 -14.65 21.95 -8.79
C TYR A 7 -13.17 21.62 -9.04
N GLN A 8 -12.39 22.55 -9.60
CA GLN A 8 -10.95 22.32 -9.78
C GLN A 8 -10.22 22.18 -8.45
N LYS A 9 -10.54 23.00 -7.45
CA LYS A 9 -9.95 22.88 -6.11
C LYS A 9 -10.29 21.53 -5.49
N ALA A 10 -11.57 21.13 -5.53
CA ALA A 10 -12.01 19.84 -5.02
C ALA A 10 -11.32 18.68 -5.75
N ALA A 11 -11.21 18.74 -7.07
CA ALA A 11 -10.51 17.71 -7.87
C ALA A 11 -9.02 17.62 -7.52
N ILE A 12 -8.33 18.75 -7.34
CA ILE A 12 -6.92 18.75 -6.92
C ILE A 12 -6.77 18.21 -5.50
N LEU A 13 -7.68 18.57 -4.59
CA LEU A 13 -7.68 18.09 -3.21
C LEU A 13 -7.93 16.58 -3.15
N VAL A 14 -8.91 16.09 -3.93
CA VAL A 14 -9.20 14.68 -4.11
C VAL A 14 -7.99 13.97 -4.73
N MET A 15 -7.41 14.45 -5.82
CA MET A 15 -6.21 13.84 -6.43
C MET A 15 -4.98 13.88 -5.51
N ARG A 16 -4.88 14.86 -4.62
CA ARG A 16 -3.80 14.96 -3.62
C ARG A 16 -4.01 13.98 -2.46
N ILE A 17 -5.26 13.73 -2.05
CA ILE A 17 -5.63 12.72 -1.04
C ILE A 17 -5.56 11.32 -1.63
N PHE A 18 -6.21 11.09 -2.78
CA PHE A 18 -6.07 9.92 -3.64
C PHE A 18 -4.77 10.03 -4.45
N ARG A 19 -3.64 10.09 -3.73
CA ARG A 19 -2.33 9.92 -4.36
C ARG A 19 -2.28 8.48 -4.88
N ARG A 20 -2.53 8.31 -6.18
CA ARG A 20 -2.67 7.01 -6.86
C ARG A 20 -1.48 6.07 -6.59
N ASP A 21 -0.29 6.64 -6.44
CA ASP A 21 0.94 5.95 -6.05
C ASP A 21 0.85 5.24 -4.68
N LEU A 22 0.19 5.89 -3.71
CA LEU A 22 0.11 5.44 -2.32
C LEU A 22 -0.93 4.31 -2.17
N GLN A 23 -2.03 4.42 -2.92
CA GLN A 23 -3.08 3.41 -2.95
C GLN A 23 -2.63 2.13 -3.67
N LEU A 24 -1.77 2.27 -4.69
CA LEU A 24 -1.16 1.15 -5.39
C LEU A 24 -0.27 0.32 -4.46
N HIS A 25 0.53 0.97 -3.59
CA HIS A 25 1.35 0.29 -2.60
C HIS A 25 0.51 -0.49 -1.58
N PHE A 26 -0.58 0.11 -1.10
CA PHE A 26 -1.54 -0.57 -0.22
C PHE A 26 -2.15 -1.80 -0.91
N PHE A 27 -2.61 -1.64 -2.16
CA PHE A 27 -3.23 -2.73 -2.92
C PHE A 27 -2.25 -3.87 -3.21
N TRP A 28 -0.98 -3.52 -3.48
CA TRP A 28 0.09 -4.47 -3.72
C TRP A 28 0.40 -5.31 -2.48
N GLY A 29 0.62 -4.66 -1.32
CA GLY A 29 0.84 -5.34 -0.05
C GLY A 29 -0.35 -6.21 0.36
N PHE A 30 -1.58 -5.71 0.19
CA PHE A 30 -2.80 -6.45 0.48
C PHE A 30 -2.97 -7.70 -0.39
N THR A 31 -2.82 -7.57 -1.71
CA THR A 31 -3.03 -8.69 -2.65
C THR A 31 -1.98 -9.79 -2.48
N LEU A 32 -0.71 -9.42 -2.29
CA LEU A 32 0.38 -10.38 -2.07
C LEU A 32 0.19 -11.18 -0.78
N THR A 33 -0.23 -10.52 0.29
CA THR A 33 -0.49 -11.18 1.56
C THR A 33 -1.73 -12.07 1.50
N LEU A 34 -2.76 -11.69 0.73
CA LEU A 34 -3.93 -12.54 0.44
C LEU A 34 -3.57 -13.78 -0.38
N LEU A 35 -2.66 -13.65 -1.36
CA LEU A 35 -2.12 -14.77 -2.11
C LEU A 35 -1.33 -15.75 -1.23
N GLY A 36 -0.97 -15.36 0.00
CA GLY A 36 -0.47 -16.22 1.05
C GLY A 36 -1.35 -17.44 1.36
N VAL A 37 -2.66 -17.34 1.10
CA VAL A 37 -3.59 -18.49 1.23
C VAL A 37 -3.21 -19.66 0.34
N TYR A 38 -2.65 -19.40 -0.85
CA TYR A 38 -2.22 -20.44 -1.77
C TYR A 38 -0.81 -20.94 -1.48
N TRP A 39 0.04 -20.10 -0.89
CA TRP A 39 1.43 -20.43 -0.56
C TRP A 39 1.89 -19.73 0.70
N PHE A 40 2.17 -20.50 1.76
CA PHE A 40 2.57 -20.01 3.07
C PHE A 40 3.68 -18.92 3.08
N PRO A 41 4.76 -18.99 2.29
CA PRO A 41 5.77 -17.94 2.28
C PRO A 41 5.26 -16.59 1.74
N LEU A 42 4.14 -16.56 0.99
CA LEU A 42 3.57 -15.31 0.48
C LEU A 42 2.87 -14.46 1.55
N TYR A 43 2.53 -15.01 2.72
CA TYR A 43 1.99 -14.19 3.82
C TYR A 43 2.96 -13.06 4.21
N GLY A 44 4.27 -13.36 4.20
CA GLY A 44 5.32 -12.36 4.44
C GLY A 44 5.76 -11.60 3.19
N ALA A 45 5.43 -12.07 1.98
CA ALA A 45 5.91 -11.48 0.72
C ALA A 45 5.44 -10.03 0.52
N GLY A 46 4.25 -9.69 1.02
CA GLY A 46 3.77 -8.29 1.00
C GLY A 46 4.74 -7.34 1.71
N ILE A 47 5.19 -7.70 2.92
CA ILE A 47 6.15 -6.90 3.69
C ILE A 47 7.54 -6.95 3.04
N THR A 48 8.01 -8.15 2.66
CA THR A 48 9.34 -8.34 2.06
C THR A 48 9.50 -7.53 0.77
N ILE A 49 8.51 -7.53 -0.12
CA ILE A 49 8.56 -6.78 -1.37
C ILE A 49 8.51 -5.27 -1.11
N THR A 50 7.76 -4.83 -0.10
CA THR A 50 7.72 -3.43 0.31
C THR A 50 9.09 -2.96 0.82
N VAL A 51 9.75 -3.78 1.67
CA VAL A 51 11.10 -3.51 2.19
C VAL A 51 12.15 -3.50 1.06
N ILE A 52 12.11 -4.49 0.16
CA ILE A 52 13.06 -4.57 -0.97
C ILE A 52 12.91 -3.35 -1.88
N LYS A 53 11.67 -2.95 -2.18
CA LYS A 53 11.40 -1.80 -3.04
C LYS A 53 11.92 -0.50 -2.43
N GLU A 54 11.67 -0.27 -1.15
CA GLU A 54 12.22 0.89 -0.44
C GLU A 54 13.75 0.87 -0.37
N PHE A 55 14.35 -0.29 -0.13
CA PHE A 55 15.81 -0.43 -0.16
C PHE A 55 16.39 -0.06 -1.53
N LEU A 56 15.70 -0.45 -2.61
CA LEU A 56 16.05 -0.11 -4.00
C LEU A 56 15.86 1.37 -4.30
N ASP A 57 14.81 2.00 -3.77
CA ASP A 57 14.58 3.45 -3.90
C ASP A 57 15.63 4.26 -3.12
N VAL A 58 16.06 3.80 -1.94
CA VAL A 58 17.16 4.40 -1.17
C VAL A 58 18.48 4.27 -1.92
N TRP A 59 18.74 3.11 -2.52
CA TRP A 59 19.93 2.90 -3.34
C TRP A 59 19.95 3.79 -4.60
N SER A 60 18.80 4.00 -5.23
CA SER A 60 18.69 4.73 -6.49
C SER A 60 18.57 6.25 -6.33
N LYS A 61 17.77 6.72 -5.36
CA LYS A 61 17.46 8.15 -5.15
C LYS A 61 18.06 8.74 -3.89
N GLY A 62 18.60 7.92 -2.98
CA GLY A 62 19.21 8.39 -1.73
C GLY A 62 18.24 8.88 -0.65
N SER A 63 16.92 8.75 -0.85
CA SER A 63 15.90 9.19 0.11
C SER A 63 14.92 8.07 0.46
N TRP A 64 14.70 7.85 1.76
CA TRP A 64 13.74 6.88 2.29
C TRP A 64 12.32 7.48 2.33
N SER A 65 11.32 6.82 1.71
CA SER A 65 9.94 7.31 1.65
C SER A 65 9.06 6.60 2.67
N TRP A 66 9.15 7.03 3.93
CA TRP A 66 8.39 6.44 5.04
C TRP A 66 6.88 6.30 4.79
N GLY A 67 6.30 7.16 3.95
CA GLY A 67 4.90 7.03 3.53
C GLY A 67 4.62 5.73 2.78
N ASP A 68 5.40 5.42 1.76
CA ASP A 68 5.18 4.25 0.90
C ASP A 68 5.39 2.93 1.68
N PHE A 69 6.32 2.94 2.64
CA PHE A 69 6.54 1.87 3.60
C PHE A 69 5.28 1.57 4.43
N TRP A 70 4.78 2.59 5.15
CA TRP A 70 3.65 2.43 6.06
C TRP A 70 2.39 1.97 5.33
N TRP A 71 2.13 2.46 4.11
CA TRP A 71 0.96 2.03 3.34
C TRP A 71 1.05 0.57 2.86
N GLY A 72 2.25 0.10 2.50
CA GLY A 72 2.46 -1.33 2.19
C GLY A 72 2.30 -2.21 3.43
N VAL A 73 2.85 -1.79 4.58
CA VAL A 73 2.72 -2.52 5.86
C VAL A 73 1.27 -2.56 6.34
N VAL A 74 0.52 -1.45 6.25
CA VAL A 74 -0.90 -1.40 6.63
C VAL A 74 -1.75 -2.26 5.69
N GLY A 75 -1.42 -2.31 4.40
CA GLY A 75 -2.05 -3.22 3.44
C GLY A 75 -1.86 -4.69 3.81
N SER A 76 -0.62 -5.10 4.10
CA SER A 76 -0.32 -6.46 4.54
C SER A 76 -0.92 -6.80 5.90
N ALA A 77 -0.89 -5.89 6.87
CA ALA A 77 -1.51 -6.08 8.18
C ALA A 77 -3.03 -6.26 8.08
N THR A 78 -3.69 -5.47 7.22
CA THR A 78 -5.14 -5.59 6.97
C THR A 78 -5.48 -6.92 6.30
N ALA A 79 -4.66 -7.38 5.36
CA ALA A 79 -4.83 -8.70 4.74
C ALA A 79 -4.66 -9.84 5.76
N LEU A 80 -3.64 -9.78 6.63
CA LEU A 80 -3.46 -10.77 7.71
C LEU A 80 -4.64 -10.76 8.68
N LEU A 81 -5.14 -9.59 9.08
CA LEU A 81 -6.31 -9.47 9.93
C LEU A 81 -7.56 -10.07 9.27
N PHE A 82 -7.73 -9.85 7.96
CA PHE A 82 -8.82 -10.44 7.18
C PHE A 82 -8.73 -11.97 7.12
N LEU A 83 -7.52 -12.51 6.98
CA LEU A 83 -7.29 -13.95 6.95
C LEU A 83 -7.46 -14.60 8.33
N TYR A 84 -7.07 -13.90 9.39
CA TYR A 84 -7.29 -14.30 10.77
C TYR A 84 -8.79 -14.34 11.11
N THR A 85 -9.53 -13.28 10.76
CA THR A 85 -11.00 -13.25 10.94
C THR A 85 -11.74 -14.33 10.14
N ARG A 86 -11.14 -14.83 9.06
CA ARG A 86 -11.67 -15.95 8.26
C ARG A 86 -11.23 -17.34 8.74
N GLY A 87 -10.37 -17.44 9.75
CA GLY A 87 -9.91 -18.71 10.30
C GLY A 87 -8.95 -19.50 9.39
N CYS A 88 -8.34 -18.85 8.39
CA CYS A 88 -7.37 -19.50 7.49
C CYS A 88 -5.95 -19.58 8.08
N ILE A 89 -5.69 -18.84 9.16
CA ILE A 89 -4.41 -18.82 9.88
C ILE A 89 -4.74 -19.11 11.34
N GLY A 90 -4.26 -20.25 11.84
CA GLY A 90 -4.40 -20.74 13.21
C GLY A 90 -3.11 -21.41 13.65
#